data_AF-A0ABD6DYF0-F1
#
_entry.id   AF-A0ABD6DYF0-F1
#
_cell.length_a   1.000
_cell.length_b   1.000
_cell.length_c   1.000
_cell.angle_alpha   90.00
_cell.angle_beta   90.00
_cell.angle_gamma   90.00
#
_symmetry.space_group_name_H-M   'P 1'
#
loop_
_entity.id
_entity.type
_entity.pdbx_description
1 polymer ?
#
loop_
_entity_poly.entity_id
_entity_poly.type
_entity_poly.pdbx_seq_one_letter_code
_entity_poly.pdbx_strand_id
1 'polypeptide(L)'
;MTDSYVCPHCGHIEERPYRVRLIVFTCPDCGENGRFIHASLVDRLDEVPEPQRPENWEEMPLDDRLQYAIREGLLEMSFTGPI
;
A
#
# COMPACT_ATOMS: atom_id res chain seq x y z
N MET A 1 18.45 -10.05 1.15
CA MET A 1 16.99 -10.23 1.25
C MET A 1 16.36 -9.13 0.44
N THR A 2 15.38 -9.47 -0.39
CA THR A 2 14.56 -8.47 -1.11
C THR A 2 13.22 -8.35 -0.40
N ASP A 3 12.62 -7.17 -0.50
CA ASP A 3 11.27 -6.89 -0.03
C ASP A 3 10.38 -6.58 -1.24
N SER A 4 9.11 -6.98 -1.12
CA SER A 4 8.11 -6.87 -2.19
C SER A 4 7.25 -5.62 -2.02
N TYR A 5 7.01 -4.91 -3.11
CA TYR A 5 6.22 -3.68 -3.15
C TYR A 5 5.16 -3.76 -4.25
N VAL A 6 3.90 -3.47 -3.90
CA VAL A 6 2.74 -3.67 -4.78
C VAL A 6 2.34 -2.35 -5.41
N CYS A 7 2.18 -2.34 -6.74
CA CYS A 7 1.64 -1.21 -7.50
C CYS A 7 0.19 -0.94 -7.07
N PRO A 8 -0.17 0.30 -6.73
CA PRO A 8 -1.51 0.60 -6.24
C PRO A 8 -2.59 0.52 -7.31
N HIS A 9 -2.23 0.53 -8.60
CA HIS A 9 -3.18 0.58 -9.71
C HIS A 9 -3.44 -0.78 -10.35
N CYS A 10 -2.42 -1.62 -10.51
CA CYS A 10 -2.55 -2.90 -11.24
C CYS A 10 -2.10 -4.14 -10.44
N GLY A 11 -1.57 -3.95 -9.22
CA GLY A 11 -1.10 -5.06 -8.40
C GLY A 11 0.27 -5.65 -8.79
N HIS A 12 0.96 -5.09 -9.80
CA HIS A 12 2.33 -5.50 -10.13
C HIS A 12 3.25 -5.47 -8.90
N ILE A 13 4.09 -6.49 -8.76
CA ILE A 13 5.00 -6.63 -7.62
C ILE A 13 6.42 -6.28 -8.06
N GLU A 14 7.01 -5.29 -7.39
CA GLU A 14 8.39 -4.88 -7.57
C GLU A 14 9.24 -5.33 -6.38
N GLU A 15 10.34 -6.05 -6.65
CA GLU A 15 11.30 -6.49 -5.64
C GLU A 15 12.41 -5.46 -5.45
N ARG A 16 12.77 -5.13 -4.20
CA ARG A 16 13.87 -4.21 -3.88
C ARG A 16 14.83 -4.78 -2.83
N PRO A 17 16.15 -4.52 -2.94
CA PRO A 17 17.14 -5.00 -1.98
C PRO A 17 17.20 -4.16 -0.69
N TYR A 18 16.10 -3.47 -0.35
CA TYR A 18 15.99 -2.61 0.81
C TYR A 18 14.55 -2.63 1.33
N ARG A 19 14.42 -2.34 2.63
CA ARG A 19 13.15 -2.33 3.34
C ARG A 19 12.74 -0.91 3.71
N VAL A 20 11.67 -0.44 3.09
CA VAL A 20 10.95 0.80 3.39
C VAL A 20 9.44 0.53 3.33
N ARG A 21 8.61 1.46 3.79
CA ARG A 21 7.16 1.27 3.79
C ARG A 21 6.53 1.48 2.42
N LEU A 22 7.05 2.46 1.69
CA LEU A 22 6.50 2.94 0.43
C LEU A 22 7.65 3.35 -0.50
N ILE A 23 7.49 3.12 -1.80
CA ILE A 23 8.36 3.68 -2.83
C ILE A 23 7.51 4.43 -3.86
N VAL A 24 7.95 5.63 -4.26
CA VAL A 24 7.34 6.32 -5.39
C VAL A 24 8.00 5.80 -6.66
N PHE A 25 7.22 5.16 -7.52
CA PHE A 25 7.74 4.46 -8.69
C PHE A 25 6.73 4.47 -9.83
N THR A 26 7.21 4.57 -11.06
CA THR A 26 6.39 4.38 -12.25
C THR A 26 6.34 2.89 -12.55
N CYS A 27 5.14 2.33 -12.58
CA CYS A 27 4.94 0.91 -12.79
C CYS A 27 5.39 0.49 -14.21
N PRO A 28 6.23 -0.55 -14.35
CA PRO A 28 6.64 -1.05 -15.66
C PRO A 28 5.47 -1.71 -16.42
N ASP A 29 4.45 -2.18 -15.71
CA ASP A 29 3.35 -2.94 -16.29
C ASP A 29 2.20 -2.05 -16.75
N CYS A 30 1.69 -1.16 -15.88
CA CYS A 30 0.57 -0.26 -16.24
C CYS A 30 1.00 1.16 -16.63
N GLY A 31 2.28 1.53 -16.47
CA GLY A 31 2.79 2.87 -16.81
C GLY A 31 2.40 3.98 -15.82
N GLU A 32 1.53 3.71 -14.85
CA GLU A 32 1.09 4.69 -13.85
C GLU A 32 2.17 4.97 -12.80
N ASN A 33 2.28 6.23 -12.38
CA ASN A 33 3.13 6.64 -11.27
C ASN A 33 2.33 6.62 -9.97
N GLY A 34 2.83 5.90 -8.96
CA GLY A 34 2.11 5.78 -7.69
C GLY A 34 3.02 5.44 -6.53
N ARG A 35 2.44 5.39 -5.33
CA ARG A 35 3.12 4.92 -4.12
C ARG A 35 2.95 3.41 -4.05
N PHE A 36 3.98 2.69 -4.45
CA PHE A 36 4.02 1.24 -4.26
C PHE A 36 4.12 0.93 -2.76
N ILE A 37 3.35 -0.05 -2.32
CA ILE A 37 3.14 -0.36 -0.91
C ILE A 37 3.86 -1.65 -0.56
N HIS A 38 4.66 -1.62 0.52
CA HIS A 38 5.29 -2.85 1.02
C HIS A 38 4.23 -3.93 1.28
N ALA A 39 4.46 -5.16 0.86
CA ALA A 39 3.46 -6.24 0.90
C ALA A 39 2.82 -6.42 2.28
N SER A 40 3.60 -6.33 3.37
CA SER A 40 3.07 -6.43 4.74
C SER A 40 2.06 -5.33 5.14
N LEU A 41 2.05 -4.19 4.43
CA LEU A 41 1.04 -3.15 4.63
C LEU A 41 -0.21 -3.45 3.80
N VAL A 42 -0.07 -4.11 2.65
CA VAL A 42 -1.20 -4.61 1.86
C VAL A 42 -1.98 -5.65 2.66
N ASP A 43 -1.28 -6.61 3.27
CA ASP A 43 -1.91 -7.63 4.13
C ASP A 43 -2.74 -6.98 5.25
N ARG A 44 -2.23 -5.91 5.86
CA ARG A 44 -2.95 -5.14 6.90
C ARG A 44 -4.16 -4.38 6.37
N LEU A 45 -4.16 -3.98 5.10
CA LEU A 45 -5.32 -3.32 4.48
C LEU A 45 -6.43 -4.33 4.21
N ASP A 46 -6.09 -5.57 3.85
CA ASP A 46 -7.07 -6.64 3.65
C ASP A 46 -7.79 -7.01 4.96
N GLU A 47 -7.15 -6.78 6.11
CA GLU A 47 -7.72 -6.97 7.45
C GLU A 47 -8.68 -5.86 7.92
N VAL A 48 -8.79 -4.74 7.20
CA VAL A 48 -9.70 -3.64 7.58
C VAL A 48 -11.16 -4.13 7.55
N PRO A 49 -11.97 -4.04 8.62
CA PRO A 49 -13.34 -4.57 8.63
C PRO A 49 -14.26 -3.90 7.59
N GLU A 50 -15.07 -4.68 6.87
CA GLU A 50 -16.02 -4.17 5.85
C GLU A 50 -16.90 -3.00 6.32
N PRO A 51 -17.46 -2.98 7.55
CA PRO A 51 -18.28 -1.86 8.00
C PRO A 51 -17.53 -0.53 8.16
N GLN A 52 -16.19 -0.56 8.18
CA GLN A 52 -15.32 0.60 8.29
C GLN A 52 -14.77 1.04 6.92
N ARG A 53 -15.05 0.27 5.86
CA ARG A 53 -14.64 0.59 4.49
C ARG A 53 -15.67 1.55 3.85
N PRO A 54 -15.23 2.54 3.07
CA PRO A 54 -16.13 3.33 2.22
C PRO A 54 -16.74 2.44 1.12
N GLU A 55 -17.88 2.86 0.56
CA GLU A 55 -18.63 2.08 -0.43
C GLU A 55 -17.80 1.68 -1.66
N ASN A 56 -16.88 2.55 -2.09
CA ASN A 56 -16.02 2.33 -3.26
C ASN A 56 -14.65 1.73 -2.91
N TRP A 57 -14.46 1.14 -1.73
CA TRP A 57 -13.16 0.65 -1.25
C TRP A 57 -12.44 -0.25 -2.26
N GLU A 58 -13.15 -1.20 -2.87
CA GLU A 58 -12.55 -2.14 -3.82
C GLU A 58 -12.16 -1.52 -5.17
N GLU A 59 -12.67 -0.33 -5.46
CA GLU A 59 -12.33 0.44 -6.66
C GLU A 59 -11.19 1.42 -6.42
N MET A 60 -10.92 1.76 -5.16
CA MET A 60 -9.84 2.67 -4.80
C MET A 60 -8.47 2.05 -5.10
N PRO A 61 -7.51 2.82 -5.64
CA PRO A 61 -6.09 2.43 -5.65
C PRO A 61 -5.60 2.06 -4.24
N LEU A 62 -4.66 1.12 -4.14
CA LEU A 62 -4.19 0.66 -2.82
C LEU A 62 -3.60 1.80 -1.98
N ASP A 63 -2.95 2.79 -2.60
CA ASP A 63 -2.34 3.90 -1.86
C ASP A 63 -3.37 4.93 -1.40
N ASP A 64 -4.53 5.00 -2.03
CA ASP A 64 -5.70 5.73 -1.53
C ASP A 64 -6.38 4.97 -0.38
N ARG A 65 -6.51 3.64 -0.47
CA ARG A 65 -6.97 2.80 0.65
C ARG A 65 -6.08 2.98 1.88
N LEU A 66 -4.76 3.01 1.67
CA LEU A 66 -3.78 3.25 2.74
C LEU A 66 -3.95 4.63 3.38
N GLN A 67 -4.07 5.69 2.56
CA GLN A 67 -4.29 7.04 3.07
C GLN A 67 -5.59 7.15 3.87
N TYR A 68 -6.67 6.52 3.39
CA TYR A 68 -7.93 6.44 4.13
C TYR A 68 -7.75 5.74 5.47
N ALA A 69 -7.16 4.54 5.48
CA ALA A 69 -6.99 3.75 6.70
C ALA A 69 -6.16 4.47 7.77
N ILE A 70 -5.11 5.21 7.36
CA ILE A 70 -4.32 6.03 8.29
C ILE A 70 -5.16 7.20 8.82
N ARG A 71 -5.86 7.92 7.93
CA ARG A 71 -6.64 9.11 8.30
C ARG A 71 -7.76 8.78 9.28
N GLU A 72 -8.46 7.66 9.05
CA GLU A 72 -9.55 7.21 9.90
C GLU A 72 -9.07 6.42 11.14
N GLY A 73 -7.76 6.28 11.33
CA GLY A 73 -7.18 5.58 12.49
C GLY A 73 -7.35 4.06 12.46
N LEU A 74 -7.69 3.48 11.30
CA LEU A 74 -7.86 2.03 11.10
C LEU A 74 -6.52 1.31 10.99
N LEU A 75 -5.47 2.05 10.59
CA LEU A 75 -4.12 1.52 10.45
C LEU A 75 -3.14 2.50 11.09
N GLU A 76 -2.57 2.09 12.23
CA GLU A 76 -1.46 2.83 12.83
C GLU A 76 -0.18 2.62 12.00
N MET A 77 0.42 3.74 11.60
CA MET A 77 1.77 3.80 11.03
C MET A 77 2.64 4.70 11.90
N SER A 78 3.65 4.13 12.55
CA SER A 78 4.75 4.93 13.07
C SER A 78 5.62 5.36 11.89
N PHE A 79 5.82 6.68 11.70
CA PHE A 79 6.84 7.18 10.76
C PHE A 79 8.23 7.24 11.41
N THR A 80 8.32 6.93 12.70
CA THR A 80 9.53 6.89 13.51
C THR A 80 9.96 5.45 13.79
N GLY A 81 11.15 5.06 13.30
CA GLY A 81 11.81 3.78 13.63
C GLY A 81 11.99 2.80 12.45
N PRO A 82 13.04 1.94 12.48
CA PRO A 82 13.26 0.91 11.47
C PRO A 82 12.22 -0.20 11.58
N ILE A 83 11.92 -0.86 10.45
CA ILE A 83 10.98 -1.98 10.37
C ILE A 83 11.66 -3.28 10.79
#